data_AF-A0A538M2N4-F1
#
_entry.id   AF-A0A538M2N4-F1
#
_cell.length_a   1.000
_cell.length_b   1.000
_cell.length_c   1.000
_cell.angle_alpha   90.00
_cell.angle_beta   90.00
_cell.angle_gamma   90.00
#
_symmetry.space_group_name_H-M   'P 1'
#
loop_
_entity.id
_entity.type
_entity.pdbx_description
1 polymer ?
#
loop_
_entity_poly.entity_id
_entity_poly.type
_entity_poly.pdbx_seq_one_letter_code
_entity_poly.pdbx_strand_id
1 'polypeptide(L)'
;MGRRWRMEGYEVVTSDGRNVGRVAEVRGENVIVEHGLLRKKRHAIPSAFVHTDDDERVVRLTVSRELVESSPVVEDRPDAKAIAEHYGLAAGERAPETHGDGELLPDDPARSAEQEELRTGVEPAAAQRARIREGKSEAGVRGRQIIPSDPHEGP
;
A
#
# COMPACT_ATOMS: atom_id res chain seq x y z
N MET A 1 18.80 -21.30 2.04
CA MET A 1 18.36 -21.72 3.39
C MET A 1 19.49 -21.36 4.36
N GLY A 2 19.32 -20.48 5.37
CA GLY A 2 20.40 -20.29 6.39
C GLY A 2 20.71 -18.89 6.94
N ARG A 3 19.84 -17.88 6.84
CA ARG A 3 20.04 -16.59 7.54
C ARG A 3 19.35 -16.50 8.91
N ARG A 4 18.17 -17.10 9.08
CA ARG A 4 17.39 -17.01 10.34
C ARG A 4 18.08 -17.60 11.57
N TRP A 5 18.93 -18.62 11.44
CA TRP A 5 19.62 -19.23 12.60
C TRP A 5 20.86 -18.47 13.08
N ARG A 6 21.35 -17.48 12.33
CA ARG A 6 22.62 -16.81 12.66
C ARG A 6 22.50 -15.68 13.68
N MET A 7 21.28 -15.20 13.94
CA MET A 7 21.07 -14.01 14.75
C MET A 7 20.90 -14.27 16.25
N GLU A 8 21.04 -15.51 16.73
CA GLU A 8 21.02 -15.78 18.18
C GLU A 8 22.12 -14.98 18.91
N GLY A 9 21.70 -14.33 19.99
CA GLY A 9 22.55 -13.45 20.80
C GLY A 9 22.77 -12.04 20.22
N TYR A 10 22.24 -11.73 19.03
CA TYR A 10 22.33 -10.38 18.45
C TYR A 10 21.58 -9.38 19.30
N GLU A 11 22.08 -8.16 19.32
CA GLU A 11 21.44 -7.04 20.01
C GLU A 11 20.19 -6.60 19.24
N VAL A 12 19.08 -6.36 19.94
CA VAL A 12 17.83 -5.93 19.29
C VAL A 12 17.58 -4.45 19.58
N VAL A 13 17.54 -3.65 18.51
CA VAL A 13 17.33 -2.20 18.54
C VAL A 13 16.04 -1.85 17.81
N THR A 14 15.18 -1.07 18.45
CA THR A 14 13.88 -0.63 17.89
C THR A 14 13.99 0.59 16.99
N SER A 15 12.90 0.94 16.31
CA SER A 15 12.89 2.09 15.39
C SER A 15 13.11 3.43 16.09
N ASP A 16 12.81 3.52 17.38
CA ASP A 16 13.12 4.65 18.26
C ASP A 16 14.56 4.60 18.82
N GLY A 17 15.42 3.72 18.28
CA GLY A 17 16.84 3.62 18.62
C GLY A 17 17.11 3.01 20.01
N ARG A 18 16.14 2.32 20.61
CA ARG A 18 16.26 1.76 21.96
C ARG A 18 16.61 0.28 21.92
N ASN A 19 17.50 -0.14 22.80
CA ASN A 19 17.76 -1.55 23.02
C ASN A 19 16.59 -2.19 23.76
N VAL A 20 16.12 -3.33 23.25
CA VAL A 20 15.04 -4.13 23.88
C VAL A 20 15.49 -5.53 24.30
N GLY A 21 16.77 -5.85 24.18
CA GLY A 21 17.35 -7.10 24.64
C GLY A 21 18.17 -7.80 23.58
N ARG A 22 18.13 -9.13 23.60
CA ARG A 22 18.87 -9.98 22.65
C ARG A 22 17.97 -11.04 22.05
N VAL A 23 18.28 -11.46 20.83
CA VAL A 23 17.62 -12.60 20.21
C VAL A 23 17.96 -13.86 21.00
N ALA A 24 16.95 -14.52 21.54
CA ALA A 24 17.09 -15.81 22.20
C ALA A 24 17.07 -16.96 21.17
N GLU A 25 16.13 -16.90 20.23
CA GLU A 25 15.94 -17.93 19.20
C GLU A 25 15.01 -17.43 18.08
N VAL A 26 14.88 -18.23 17.03
CA VAL A 26 13.94 -17.98 15.94
C VAL A 26 13.01 -19.16 15.77
N ARG A 27 11.70 -18.90 15.88
CA ARG A 27 10.65 -19.93 15.81
C ARG A 27 9.64 -19.59 14.73
N GLY A 28 9.63 -20.38 13.66
CA GLY A 28 8.74 -20.17 12.51
C GLY A 28 9.00 -18.81 11.86
N GLU A 29 7.97 -17.95 11.89
CA GLU A 29 8.03 -16.59 11.35
C GLU A 29 8.28 -15.53 12.42
N ASN A 30 8.54 -15.93 13.66
CA ASN A 30 8.78 -15.03 14.79
C ASN A 30 10.22 -15.13 15.29
N VAL A 31 10.76 -13.99 15.72
CA VAL A 31 12.04 -13.86 16.42
C VAL A 31 11.74 -13.65 17.89
N ILE A 32 12.30 -14.50 18.75
CA ILE A 32 12.08 -14.45 20.19
C ILE A 32 13.18 -13.59 20.81
N VAL A 33 12.79 -12.51 21.46
CA VAL A 33 13.68 -11.55 22.11
C VAL A 33 13.55 -11.68 23.61
N GLU A 34 14.68 -11.85 24.30
CA GLU A 34 14.73 -11.93 25.75
C GLU A 34 15.16 -10.59 26.35
N HIS A 35 14.36 -10.10 27.30
CA HIS A 35 14.54 -8.83 27.99
C HIS A 35 14.53 -9.02 29.52
N GLY A 36 15.38 -8.28 30.24
CA GLY A 36 15.39 -8.18 31.70
C GLY A 36 16.49 -9.00 32.40
N LEU A 37 16.98 -8.49 33.54
CA LEU A 37 18.08 -9.09 34.32
C LEU A 37 17.62 -10.15 35.35
N LEU A 38 16.55 -9.89 36.09
CA LEU A 38 16.09 -10.75 37.21
C LEU A 38 14.90 -11.64 36.84
N ARG A 39 13.95 -11.08 36.08
CA ARG A 39 12.81 -11.83 35.50
C ARG A 39 12.87 -11.64 34.00
N LYS A 40 13.45 -12.63 33.33
CA LYS A 40 13.56 -12.67 31.88
C LYS A 40 12.17 -12.81 31.28
N LYS A 41 11.73 -11.80 30.53
CA LYS A 41 10.53 -11.86 29.69
C LYS A 41 10.94 -12.14 28.27
N ARG A 42 10.14 -12.93 27.56
CA ARG A 42 10.36 -13.24 26.16
C ARG A 42 9.21 -12.66 25.34
N HIS A 43 9.56 -11.91 24.31
CA HIS A 43 8.61 -11.32 23.38
C HIS A 43 8.84 -11.94 22.00
N ALA A 44 7.77 -12.34 21.32
CA ALA A 44 7.84 -12.80 19.94
C ALA A 44 7.57 -11.66 18.98
N ILE A 45 8.50 -11.43 18.06
CA ILE A 45 8.43 -10.35 17.09
C ILE A 45 8.31 -10.96 15.69
N PRO A 46 7.27 -10.63 14.92
CA PRO A 46 7.16 -11.09 13.55
C PRO A 46 8.35 -10.67 12.72
N SER A 47 8.92 -11.63 11.99
CA SER A 47 10.08 -11.41 11.12
C SER A 47 9.83 -10.39 10.00
N ALA A 48 8.57 -10.05 9.71
CA ALA A 48 8.21 -8.97 8.80
C ALA A 48 8.75 -7.59 9.26
N PHE A 49 8.99 -7.42 10.57
CA PHE A 49 9.52 -6.18 11.16
C PHE A 49 11.01 -6.25 11.50
N VAL A 50 11.71 -7.33 11.09
CA VAL A 50 13.06 -7.64 11.52
C VAL A 50 14.04 -7.44 10.37
N HIS A 51 15.02 -6.56 10.57
CA HIS A 51 16.17 -6.38 9.69
C HIS A 51 17.45 -6.78 10.43
N THR A 52 18.26 -7.63 9.81
CA THR A 52 19.52 -8.10 10.41
C THR A 52 20.70 -7.38 9.77
N ASP A 53 21.57 -6.86 10.62
CA ASP A 53 22.92 -6.43 10.27
C ASP A 53 23.90 -7.46 10.84
N ASP A 54 24.46 -8.29 9.96
CA ASP A 54 25.37 -9.36 10.34
C ASP A 54 26.76 -8.84 10.72
N ASP A 55 27.18 -7.69 10.19
CA ASP A 55 28.51 -7.10 10.45
C ASP A 55 28.56 -6.48 11.83
N GLU A 56 27.50 -5.76 12.22
CA GLU A 56 27.36 -5.17 13.56
C GLU A 56 26.83 -6.17 14.61
N ARG A 57 26.33 -7.34 14.18
CA ARG A 57 25.58 -8.30 15.01
C ARG A 57 24.38 -7.67 15.72
N VAL A 58 23.65 -6.84 14.98
CA VAL A 58 22.47 -6.09 15.44
C VAL A 58 21.25 -6.50 14.62
N VAL A 59 20.12 -6.63 15.30
CA VAL A 59 18.79 -6.73 14.71
C VAL A 59 18.08 -5.39 14.91
N ARG A 60 17.72 -4.75 13.81
CA ARG A 60 16.97 -3.50 13.78
C ARG A 60 15.50 -3.79 13.52
N LEU A 61 14.64 -3.29 14.38
CA LEU A 61 13.19 -3.41 14.24
C LEU A 61 12.60 -2.14 13.65
N THR A 62 11.55 -2.29 12.84
CA THR A 62 10.76 -1.15 12.36
C THR A 62 9.72 -0.67 13.37
N VAL A 63 9.52 -1.41 14.46
CA VAL A 63 8.57 -1.12 15.53
C VAL A 63 9.24 -0.46 16.74
N SER A 64 8.46 0.31 17.51
CA SER A 64 8.93 0.99 18.72
C SER A 64 9.10 0.04 19.90
N ARG A 65 9.91 0.46 20.88
CA ARG A 65 10.07 -0.30 22.14
C ARG A 65 8.76 -0.52 22.89
N GLU A 66 7.90 0.48 22.95
CA GLU A 66 6.61 0.38 23.65
C GLU A 66 5.72 -0.71 23.05
N LEU A 67 5.73 -0.85 21.72
CA LEU A 67 4.98 -1.91 21.05
C LEU A 67 5.56 -3.30 21.35
N VAL A 68 6.88 -3.42 21.51
CA VAL A 68 7.52 -4.68 21.89
C VAL A 68 7.21 -5.05 23.34
N GLU A 69 7.30 -4.10 24.27
CA GLU A 69 7.08 -4.37 25.71
C GLU A 69 5.62 -4.68 26.04
N SER A 70 4.68 -4.14 25.26
CA SER A 70 3.24 -4.45 25.38
C SER A 70 2.83 -5.77 24.70
N SER A 71 3.73 -6.40 23.93
CA SER A 71 3.45 -7.67 23.25
C SER A 71 3.16 -8.79 24.23
N PRO A 72 2.30 -9.77 23.86
CA PRO A 72 2.13 -11.02 24.59
C PRO A 72 3.47 -11.66 24.95
N VAL A 73 3.60 -12.06 26.22
CA VAL A 73 4.81 -12.74 26.73
C VAL A 73 4.76 -14.21 26.30
N VAL A 74 5.90 -14.73 25.86
CA VAL A 74 6.06 -16.13 25.44
C VAL A 74 6.67 -16.93 26.59
N GLU A 75 5.91 -17.87 27.16
CA GLU A 75 6.44 -18.82 28.15
C GLU A 75 6.97 -20.08 27.45
N ASP A 76 6.10 -20.85 26.79
CA ASP A 76 6.48 -22.09 26.09
C ASP A 76 6.26 -22.02 24.57
N ARG A 77 5.02 -21.78 24.14
CA ARG A 77 4.65 -21.70 22.73
C ARG A 77 4.11 -20.31 22.40
N PRO A 78 4.67 -19.61 21.41
CA PRO A 78 4.13 -18.34 20.96
C PRO A 78 2.76 -18.56 20.31
N ASP A 79 1.75 -17.86 20.80
CA ASP A 79 0.45 -17.77 20.15
C ASP A 79 0.57 -16.86 18.92
N ALA A 80 0.78 -17.47 17.76
CA ALA A 80 1.00 -16.75 16.51
C ALA A 80 -0.16 -15.81 16.16
N LYS A 81 -1.40 -16.15 16.55
CA LYS A 81 -2.56 -15.30 16.28
C LYS A 81 -2.54 -14.06 17.18
N ALA A 82 -2.37 -14.23 18.48
CA ALA A 82 -2.29 -13.10 19.41
C ALA A 82 -1.12 -12.16 19.07
N ILE A 83 0.02 -12.72 18.63
CA ILE A 83 1.17 -11.93 18.15
C ILE A 83 0.79 -11.16 16.88
N ALA A 84 0.22 -11.81 15.88
CA ALA A 84 -0.16 -11.16 14.64
C ALA A 84 -1.16 -10.02 14.88
N GLU A 85 -2.20 -10.27 15.68
CA GLU A 85 -3.20 -9.26 16.06
C GLU A 85 -2.56 -8.06 16.78
N HIS A 86 -1.66 -8.32 17.74
CA HIS A 86 -0.96 -7.25 18.48
C HIS A 86 -0.14 -6.35 17.56
N TYR A 87 0.52 -6.92 16.56
CA TYR A 87 1.32 -6.17 15.59
C TYR A 87 0.51 -5.69 14.36
N GLY A 88 -0.81 -5.84 14.36
CA GLY A 88 -1.68 -5.43 13.25
C GLY A 88 -1.43 -6.19 11.95
N LEU A 89 -0.85 -7.38 12.03
CA LEU A 89 -0.66 -8.25 10.87
C LEU A 89 -1.95 -9.00 10.57
N ALA A 90 -2.40 -8.89 9.32
CA ALA A 90 -3.52 -9.66 8.78
C ALA A 90 -3.17 -11.15 8.55
N ALA A 91 -2.32 -11.75 9.37
CA ALA A 91 -2.01 -13.17 9.30
C ALA A 91 -3.23 -13.97 9.82
N GLY A 92 -4.24 -14.10 8.96
CA GLY A 92 -5.44 -14.90 9.25
C GLY A 92 -6.72 -14.41 8.57
N GLU A 93 -6.80 -13.14 8.18
CA GLU A 93 -7.98 -12.63 7.47
C GLU A 93 -7.64 -12.45 5.99
N ARG A 94 -8.37 -13.18 5.14
CA ARG A 94 -8.38 -12.91 3.71
C ARG A 94 -8.71 -11.43 3.57
N ALA A 95 -7.78 -10.65 2.99
CA ALA A 95 -8.06 -9.26 2.64
C ALA A 95 -9.44 -9.22 1.98
N PRO A 96 -10.36 -8.33 2.41
CA PRO A 96 -11.63 -8.21 1.72
C PRO A 96 -11.33 -8.04 0.23
N GLU A 97 -12.16 -8.62 -0.61
CA GLU A 97 -12.01 -8.59 -2.05
C GLU A 97 -12.26 -7.15 -2.54
N THR A 98 -11.34 -6.22 -2.25
CA THR A 98 -11.29 -4.90 -2.86
C THR A 98 -10.51 -5.01 -4.17
N HIS A 99 -10.83 -6.04 -4.94
CA HIS A 99 -10.52 -6.05 -6.35
C HIS A 99 -11.64 -5.23 -6.97
N GLY A 100 -11.35 -3.98 -7.33
CA GLY A 100 -12.19 -3.20 -8.24
C GLY A 100 -12.25 -3.80 -9.65
N ASP A 101 -12.24 -5.14 -9.74
CA ASP A 101 -12.27 -5.98 -10.93
C ASP A 101 -13.65 -6.66 -11.07
N GLY A 102 -14.65 -6.23 -10.30
CA GLY A 102 -16.03 -6.65 -10.48
C GLY A 102 -16.61 -6.10 -11.77
N GLU A 103 -17.34 -6.92 -12.52
CA GLU A 103 -18.20 -6.43 -13.59
C GLU A 103 -19.11 -5.33 -13.03
N LEU A 104 -19.02 -4.12 -13.59
CA LEU A 104 -19.83 -2.99 -13.13
C LEU A 104 -21.31 -3.31 -13.31
N LEU A 105 -22.04 -3.43 -12.21
CA LEU A 105 -23.49 -3.65 -12.22
C LEU A 105 -24.23 -2.46 -12.87
N PRO A 106 -25.45 -2.65 -13.40
CA PRO A 106 -26.24 -1.60 -14.06
C PRO A 106 -26.32 -0.25 -13.34
N ASP A 107 -26.30 -0.26 -12.00
CA ASP A 107 -26.43 0.90 -11.12
C ASP A 107 -25.18 1.12 -10.25
N ASP A 108 -24.03 0.60 -10.68
CA ASP A 108 -22.77 0.74 -9.95
C ASP A 108 -22.28 2.20 -9.95
N PRO A 109 -22.09 2.84 -8.78
CA PRO A 109 -21.61 4.22 -8.69
C PRO A 109 -20.18 4.39 -9.21
N ALA A 110 -19.41 3.32 -9.39
CA ALA A 110 -18.09 3.36 -10.00
C ALA A 110 -18.13 3.52 -11.53
N ARG A 111 -19.32 3.50 -12.16
CA ARG A 111 -19.46 3.77 -13.60
C ARG A 111 -19.17 5.22 -13.95
N SER A 112 -18.42 5.38 -15.04
CA SER A 112 -18.14 6.71 -15.59
C SER A 112 -19.30 7.23 -16.45
N ALA A 113 -19.39 8.55 -16.59
CA ALA A 113 -20.39 9.21 -17.44
C ALA A 113 -20.31 8.76 -18.91
N GLU A 114 -19.10 8.58 -19.46
CA GLU A 114 -18.91 8.16 -20.86
C GLU A 114 -19.47 6.75 -21.12
N GLN A 115 -19.38 5.84 -20.13
CA GLN A 115 -19.97 4.49 -20.22
C GLN A 115 -21.50 4.53 -20.17
N GLU A 116 -22.08 5.46 -19.40
CA GLU A 116 -23.53 5.66 -19.34
C GLU A 116 -24.08 6.26 -20.64
N GLU A 117 -23.36 7.21 -21.23
CA GLU A 117 -23.68 7.81 -22.52
C GLU A 117 -23.77 6.72 -23.61
N LEU A 118 -22.75 5.86 -23.71
CA LEU A 118 -22.74 4.74 -24.67
C LEU A 118 -23.93 3.79 -24.49
N ARG A 119 -24.29 3.46 -23.24
CA ARG A 119 -25.44 2.58 -22.93
C ARG A 119 -26.77 3.19 -23.36
N THR A 120 -26.93 4.49 -23.15
CA THR A 120 -28.16 5.22 -23.46
C THR A 120 -28.25 5.65 -24.93
N GLY A 121 -27.25 5.29 -25.74
CA GLY A 121 -27.16 5.65 -27.16
C GLY A 121 -26.78 7.11 -27.39
N VAL A 122 -26.28 7.79 -26.37
CA VAL A 122 -25.76 9.16 -26.45
C VAL A 122 -24.30 9.09 -26.89
N GLU A 123 -23.92 9.89 -27.87
CA GLU A 123 -22.53 9.99 -28.31
C GLU A 123 -21.66 10.57 -27.18
N PRO A 124 -20.57 9.90 -26.77
CA PRO A 124 -19.73 10.43 -25.71
C PRO A 124 -19.08 11.76 -26.07
N ALA A 125 -18.97 12.65 -25.10
CA ALA A 125 -18.41 13.99 -25.33
C ALA A 125 -16.97 13.93 -25.91
N ALA A 126 -16.20 12.90 -25.56
CA ALA A 126 -14.87 12.67 -26.13
C ALA A 126 -14.91 12.33 -27.63
N ALA A 127 -15.87 11.49 -28.05
CA ALA A 127 -16.07 11.15 -29.46
C ALA A 127 -16.53 12.37 -30.27
N GLN A 128 -17.45 13.16 -29.72
CA GLN A 128 -17.90 14.41 -30.34
C GLN A 128 -16.74 15.39 -30.56
N ARG A 129 -15.87 15.57 -29.55
CA ARG A 129 -14.67 16.42 -29.65
C ARG A 129 -13.68 15.89 -30.70
N ALA A 130 -13.46 14.58 -30.75
CA ALA A 130 -12.59 13.96 -31.76
C ALA A 130 -13.14 14.17 -33.18
N ARG A 131 -14.44 13.98 -33.38
CA ARG A 131 -15.10 14.19 -34.68
C ARG A 131 -14.99 15.64 -35.17
N ILE A 132 -15.16 16.61 -34.29
CA ILE A 132 -14.98 18.04 -34.60
C ILE A 132 -13.52 18.31 -35.01
N ARG A 133 -12.55 17.72 -34.32
CA ARG A 133 -11.13 17.85 -34.65
C ARG A 133 -10.77 17.21 -36.00
N GLU A 134 -11.38 16.09 -36.34
CA GLU A 134 -11.15 15.35 -37.60
C GLU A 134 -11.93 15.91 -38.81
N GLY A 135 -12.71 16.99 -38.62
CA GLY A 135 -13.40 17.68 -39.72
C GLY A 135 -14.59 16.91 -40.33
N LYS A 136 -15.08 15.86 -39.68
CA LYS A 136 -16.25 15.08 -40.14
C LYS A 136 -17.56 15.67 -39.64
N SER A 137 -17.89 16.90 -40.05
CA SER A 137 -19.23 17.46 -39.89
C SER A 137 -19.93 17.53 -41.25
N GLU A 138 -20.92 16.65 -41.47
CA GLU A 138 -21.95 16.85 -42.50
C GLU A 138 -22.94 17.92 -42.00
N ALA A 139 -22.52 19.18 -42.07
CA ALA A 139 -23.41 20.34 -42.12
C ALA A 139 -22.61 21.47 -42.79
N GLY A 140 -22.91 21.71 -44.06
CA GLY A 140 -22.24 22.71 -44.88
C GLY A 140 -22.35 24.13 -44.32
N VAL A 141 -21.22 24.83 -44.39
CA VAL A 141 -21.04 26.27 -44.71
C VAL A 141 -22.13 27.24 -44.24
N ARG A 142 -21.80 28.08 -43.25
CA ARG A 142 -21.98 29.55 -43.32
C ARG A 142 -21.33 30.25 -42.12
N GLY A 143 -20.03 30.52 -42.26
CA GLY A 143 -19.35 31.56 -41.49
C GLY A 143 -18.61 32.45 -42.49
N ARG A 144 -19.33 33.33 -43.19
CA ARG A 144 -18.71 34.37 -44.01
C ARG A 144 -17.99 35.29 -43.02
N GLN A 145 -16.66 35.27 -43.00
CA GLN A 145 -15.89 36.26 -42.26
C GLN A 145 -16.03 37.58 -43.01
N ILE A 146 -16.90 38.47 -42.52
CA ILE A 146 -17.04 39.82 -43.05
C ILE A 146 -15.93 40.63 -42.39
N ILE A 147 -14.73 40.61 -42.97
CA ILE A 147 -13.71 41.61 -42.66
C ILE A 147 -14.11 42.86 -43.45
N PRO A 148 -14.43 44.01 -42.82
CA PRO A 148 -14.61 45.24 -43.56
C PRO A 148 -13.29 45.57 -44.26
N SER A 149 -13.31 45.71 -45.59
CA SER A 149 -12.15 46.20 -46.32
C SER A 149 -12.02 47.70 -46.07
N ASP A 150 -10.89 48.09 -45.49
CA ASP A 150 -10.48 49.46 -45.23
C ASP A 150 -10.28 50.22 -46.57
N PRO A 151 -10.96 51.35 -46.83
CA PRO A 151 -10.82 52.07 -48.08
C PRO A 151 -9.70 53.12 -47.96
N HIS A 152 -8.45 52.67 -48.00
CA HIS A 152 -7.30 53.54 -48.24
C HIS A 152 -6.44 52.98 -49.37
N GLU A 153 -6.75 53.40 -50.61
CA GLU A 153 -5.81 54.08 -51.52
C GLU A 153 -6.38 54.11 -52.95
N GLY A 154 -6.47 55.32 -53.47
CA GLY A 154 -6.67 55.63 -54.89
C GLY A 154 -6.12 57.03 -55.14
N PRO A 155 -5.54 57.26 -56.33
CA PRO A 155 -4.28 57.97 -56.57
C PRO A 155 -4.32 59.50 -56.46
#